data_AF-A0A3C1U165-F1
#
_entry.id   AF-A0A3C1U165-F1
#
_cell.length_a   1.000
_cell.length_b   1.000
_cell.length_c   1.000
_cell.angle_alpha   90.00
_cell.angle_beta   90.00
_cell.angle_gamma   90.00
#
_symmetry.space_group_name_H-M   'P 1'
#
loop_
_entity.id
_entity.type
_entity.pdbx_description
1 polymer ?
#
loop_
_entity_poly.entity_id
_entity_poly.type
_entity_poly.pdbx_seq_one_letter_code
_entity_poly.pdbx_strand_id
1 'polypeptide(L)' 'VSYRMMAVIGDSVNSASIGLHRALGFRHIGTAQEIGFNFGRRLDIVYMQRALQSAPQSGST' A
#
# COMPACT_ATOMS: atom_id res chain seq x y z
N VAL A 1 -4.53 21.40 0.61
CA VAL A 1 -4.12 20.28 -0.26
C VAL A 1 -4.38 18.98 0.50
N SER A 2 -5.05 18.01 -0.10
CA SER A 2 -5.30 16.71 0.54
C SER A 2 -4.19 15.72 0.19
N TYR A 3 -3.60 15.08 1.19
CA TYR A 3 -2.51 14.11 1.00
C TYR A 3 -3.05 12.67 0.96
N ARG A 4 -2.29 11.78 0.35
CA ARG A 4 -2.58 10.34 0.30
C ARG A 4 -1.38 9.57 0.84
N MET A 5 -1.65 8.52 1.61
CA MET A 5 -0.66 7.53 2.03
C MET A 5 -0.80 6.30 1.15
N MET A 6 0.34 5.74 0.75
CA MET A 6 0.43 4.51 -0.03
C MET A 6 0.88 3.35 0.85
N ALA A 7 0.27 2.19 0.64
CA ALA A 7 0.79 0.91 1.09
C ALA A 7 1.26 0.12 -0.14
N VAL A 8 2.48 -0.42 -0.06
CA VAL A 8 3.10 -1.24 -1.10
C VAL A 8 3.31 -2.62 -0.49
N ILE A 9 2.49 -3.59 -0.90
CA ILE A 9 2.43 -4.91 -0.30
C ILE A 9 3.07 -5.91 -1.26
N GLY A 10 4.05 -6.65 -0.76
CA GLY A 10 4.69 -7.73 -1.51
C GLY A 10 3.76 -8.94 -1.63
N ASP A 11 3.54 -9.36 -2.87
CA ASP A 11 2.77 -10.53 -3.28
C ASP A 11 1.24 -10.38 -3.07
N SER A 12 0.46 -10.74 -4.08
CA SER A 12 -1.01 -10.63 -4.05
C SER A 12 -1.67 -11.67 -3.14
N VAL A 13 -0.93 -12.72 -2.80
CA VAL A 13 -1.37 -13.75 -1.83
C VAL A 13 -1.23 -13.32 -0.37
N ASN A 14 -0.66 -12.15 -0.09
CA ASN A 14 -0.48 -11.65 1.28
C ASN A 14 -1.78 -11.10 1.88
N SER A 15 -2.74 -12.00 2.09
CA SER A 15 -4.10 -11.69 2.58
C SER A 15 -4.10 -11.03 3.95
N ALA A 16 -3.15 -11.37 4.82
CA ALA A 16 -3.02 -10.78 6.15
C ALA A 16 -2.69 -9.27 6.08
N SER A 17 -1.67 -8.88 5.31
CA SER A 17 -1.31 -7.47 5.15
C SER A 17 -2.41 -6.69 4.42
N ILE A 18 -3.00 -7.28 3.36
CA ILE A 18 -4.11 -6.67 2.62
C ILE A 18 -5.31 -6.43 3.56
N GLY A 19 -5.67 -7.42 4.37
CA GLY A 19 -6.74 -7.33 5.35
C GLY A 19 -6.50 -6.25 6.40
N LEU A 20 -5.28 -6.18 6.96
CA LEU A 20 -4.88 -5.15 7.91
C LEU A 20 -5.03 -3.74 7.32
N HIS A 21 -4.48 -3.51 6.12
CA HIS A 21 -4.57 -2.20 5.47
C HIS A 21 -6.03 -1.85 5.15
N ARG A 22 -6.85 -2.81 4.71
CA ARG A 22 -8.28 -2.60 4.49
C ARG A 22 -9.01 -2.19 5.76
N ALA A 23 -8.73 -2.84 6.89
CA ALA A 23 -9.30 -2.50 8.19
C ALA A 23 -8.90 -1.08 8.64
N LEU A 24 -7.69 -0.64 8.28
CA LEU A 24 -7.21 0.72 8.52
C LEU A 24 -7.72 1.75 7.50
N GLY A 25 -8.66 1.39 6.61
CA GLY A 25 -9.26 2.32 5.66
C GLY A 25 -8.44 2.58 4.39
N PHE A 26 -7.47 1.72 4.09
CA PHE A 26 -6.85 1.72 2.76
C PHE A 26 -7.75 1.01 1.76
N ARG A 27 -7.79 1.54 0.53
CA ARG A 27 -8.47 0.92 -0.61
C ARG A 27 -7.44 0.41 -1.62
N HIS A 28 -7.73 -0.73 -2.25
CA HIS A 28 -6.95 -1.22 -3.38
C HIS A 28 -6.99 -0.22 -4.56
N ILE A 29 -5.87 -0.06 -5.26
CA ILE A 29 -5.77 0.85 -6.41
C ILE A 29 -5.13 0.21 -7.64
N GLY A 30 -4.51 -0.95 -7.49
CA GLY A 30 -3.85 -1.64 -8.59
C GLY A 30 -2.91 -2.71 -8.09
N THR A 31 -2.48 -3.55 -9.02
CA THR A 31 -1.49 -4.60 -8.79
C THR A 31 -0.54 -4.59 -9.99
N ALA A 32 0.77 -4.51 -9.72
CA ALA A 32 1.77 -4.80 -10.73
C ALA A 32 2.04 -6.30 -10.71
N GLN A 33 1.77 -6.98 -11.82
CA GLN A 33 1.81 -8.44 -11.90
C GLN A 33 3.18 -8.95 -12.32
N GLU A 34 3.64 -10.03 -11.69
CA GLU A 34 4.87 -10.74 -12.07
C GLU A 34 6.14 -9.87 -12.15
N ILE A 35 6.20 -8.78 -11.37
CA ILE A 35 7.32 -7.82 -11.43
C ILE A 35 8.49 -8.17 -10.50
N GLY A 36 8.32 -9.16 -9.61
CA GLY A 36 9.37 -9.64 -8.72
C GLY A 36 9.62 -11.14 -8.88
N PHE A 37 10.75 -11.62 -8.36
CA PHE A 37 11.06 -13.04 -8.25
C PHE A 37 11.72 -13.32 -6.91
N ASN A 38 11.16 -14.24 -6.12
CA ASN A 38 11.75 -14.67 -4.86
C ASN A 38 11.30 -16.10 -4.52
N PHE A 39 12.13 -16.87 -3.84
CA PHE A 39 11.85 -18.26 -3.44
C PHE A 39 11.31 -19.14 -4.58
N GLY A 40 11.85 -18.98 -5.79
CA GLY A 40 11.46 -19.78 -6.95
C GLY A 40 10.10 -19.43 -7.56
N ARG A 41 9.45 -18.33 -7.13
CA ARG A 41 8.17 -17.88 -7.69
C ARG A 41 8.21 -16.43 -8.15
N ARG A 42 7.38 -16.13 -9.14
CA ARG A 42 7.07 -14.75 -9.54
C ARG A 42 6.18 -14.11 -8.49
N LEU A 43 6.37 -12.81 -8.28
CA LEU A 43 5.66 -12.03 -7.27
C LEU A 43 4.95 -10.85 -7.90
N ASP A 44 3.76 -10.59 -7.40
CA ASP A 44 3.05 -9.33 -7.65
C ASP A 44 3.46 -8.27 -6.61
N ILE A 45 3.12 -7.02 -6.90
CA ILE A 45 3.08 -5.95 -5.90
C ILE A 45 1.66 -5.37 -5.88
N VAL A 46 1.04 -5.36 -4.71
CA VAL A 46 -0.28 -4.77 -4.49
C VAL A 46 -0.12 -3.34 -3.98
N TYR A 47 -0.83 -2.41 -4.63
CA TYR A 47 -0.91 -1.02 -4.22
C TYR A 47 -2.25 -0.74 -3.54
N MET A 48 -2.19 -0.12 -2.37
CA MET A 48 -3.37 0.41 -1.68
C MET A 48 -3.14 1.86 -1.26
N GLN A 49 -4.21 2.65 -1.14
CA GLN A 49 -4.12 4.05 -0.73
C GLN A 49 -5.16 4.44 0.32
N ARG A 50 -4.81 5.42 1.16
CA ARG A 50 -5.70 6.07 2.13
C ARG A 50 -5.52 7.58 2.09
N ALA A 51 -6.61 8.35 2.25
CA ALA A 51 -6.50 9.80 2.45
C ALA A 51 -5.97 10.15 3.84
N LEU A 52 -5.08 11.13 3.90
CA LEU A 52 -4.66 11.79 5.14
C LEU A 52 -5.40 13.13 5.23
N GLN A 53 -5.96 13.43 6.40
CA GLN A 53 -6.54 14.75 6.67
C GLN A 53 -5.41 15.70 7.08
N SER A 54 -5.21 16.76 6.28
CA SER A 54 -4.17 17.79 6.40
C SER A 54 -2.72 17.30 6.41
N ALA A 55 -1.81 18.13 5.90
CA ALA A 55 -0.38 17.87 6.04
C ALA A 55 0.01 17.96 7.52
N PRO A 56 0.96 17.15 8.00
CA PRO A 56 1.73 17.53 9.19
C PRO A 56 2.28 18.94 8.94
N GLN A 57 2.07 19.88 9.87
CA GLN A 57 2.71 21.18 9.76
C GLN A 57 4.23 20.97 9.79
N SER A 58 4.88 21.13 8.64
CA SER A 58 6.33 21.18 8.56
C SER A 58 6.77 22.59 9.00
N GLY A 59 7.12 22.74 10.28
CA GLY A 59 7.78 23.95 10.79
C GLY A 59 7.33 24.40 12.18
N SER A 60 7.94 23.84 13.22
CA SER A 60 8.06 24.49 14.53
C SER A 60 9.50 24.33 15.02
N THR A 61 10.42 25.05 14.38
CA THR A 61 11.72 25.43 14.94
C THR A 61 11.97 26.88 14.54
#